data_AF-A0A183HUS5-F1
#
_entry.id   AF-A0A183HUS5-F1
#
_cell.length_a   1.000
_cell.length_b   1.000
_cell.length_c   1.000
_cell.angle_alpha   90.00
_cell.angle_beta   90.00
_cell.angle_gamma   90.00
#
_symmetry.space_group_name_H-M   'P 1'
#
loop_
_entity.id
_entity.type
_entity.pdbx_description
1 polymer ?
#
loop_
_entity_poly.entity_id
_entity_poly.type
_entity_poly.pdbx_seq_one_letter_code
_entity_poly.pdbx_strand_id
1 'polypeptide(L)'
;MIGYTASGACLMQLWENWTFMESFYFCFVTVTTIGFGDIVPQNADFLPATLMYILIGLIITTMCIDLVGSEYIRDIHFYGRSLGRGFMTIGGKVIHLGEVSSFYSSF
;
A
#
# COMPACT_ATOMS: atom_id res chain seq x y z
N MET A 1 6.77 -6.28 -5.92
CA MET A 1 7.22 -6.50 -4.54
C MET A 1 8.01 -7.79 -4.38
N ILE A 2 7.38 -8.97 -4.41
CA ILE A 2 8.06 -10.26 -4.13
C ILE A 2 9.23 -10.55 -5.09
N GLY A 3 9.05 -10.33 -6.40
CA GLY A 3 10.14 -10.51 -7.36
C GLY A 3 11.33 -9.57 -7.13
N TYR A 4 11.06 -8.35 -6.68
CA TYR A 4 12.09 -7.37 -6.35
C TYR A 4 12.90 -7.83 -5.13
N THR A 5 12.22 -8.22 -4.04
CA THR A 5 12.87 -8.75 -2.84
C THR A 5 13.64 -10.04 -3.09
N ALA A 6 13.14 -10.94 -3.94
CA ALA A 6 13.87 -12.15 -4.34
C ALA A 6 15.16 -11.81 -5.13
N SER A 7 15.12 -10.82 -6.02
CA SER A 7 16.31 -10.37 -6.75
C SER A 7 17.37 -9.73 -5.83
N GLY A 8 16.95 -8.90 -4.88
CA GLY A 8 17.84 -8.34 -3.86
C GLY A 8 18.43 -9.39 -2.93
N ALA A 9 17.64 -10.41 -2.57
CA ALA A 9 18.11 -11.52 -1.74
C ALA A 9 19.27 -12.29 -2.40
N CYS A 10 19.18 -12.53 -3.71
CA CYS A 10 20.24 -13.18 -4.47
C CYS A 10 21.53 -12.33 -4.52
N LEU A 11 21.40 -11.01 -4.68
CA LEU A 11 22.53 -10.08 -4.66
C LEU A 11 23.21 -10.02 -3.28
N MET A 12 22.43 -9.88 -2.21
CA MET A 12 22.95 -9.82 -0.84
C MET A 12 23.59 -11.14 -0.39
N GLN A 13 23.03 -12.27 -0.81
CA GLN A 13 23.62 -13.58 -0.57
C GLN A 13 25.05 -13.67 -1.14
N LEU A 14 25.31 -13.07 -2.31
CA LEU A 14 26.64 -13.07 -2.93
C LEU A 14 27.59 -12.07 -2.27
N TRP A 15 27.10 -10.91 -1.82
CA TRP A 15 27.93 -9.86 -1.23
C TRP A 15 28.28 -10.10 0.24
N GLU A 16 27.31 -10.52 1.05
CA GLU A 16 27.45 -10.68 2.50
C GLU A 16 27.65 -12.15 2.93
N ASN A 17 27.67 -13.10 1.99
CA ASN A 17 27.73 -14.55 2.27
C ASN A 17 26.61 -15.04 3.21
N TRP A 18 25.48 -14.35 3.24
CA TRP A 18 24.30 -14.78 3.99
C TRP A 18 23.57 -15.92 3.31
N THR A 19 22.77 -16.67 4.07
CA THR A 19 21.85 -17.63 3.47
C THR A 19 20.77 -16.89 2.65
N PHE A 20 20.18 -17.56 1.67
CA PHE A 20 19.08 -16.98 0.87
C PHE A 20 17.93 -16.49 1.76
N MET A 21 17.64 -17.23 2.84
CA MET A 21 16.54 -16.90 3.74
C MET A 21 16.83 -15.65 4.58
N GLU A 22 18.05 -15.51 5.10
CA GLU A 22 18.49 -14.29 5.81
C GLU A 22 18.48 -13.08 4.87
N SER A 23 18.98 -13.25 3.64
CA SER A 23 19.00 -12.19 2.63
C SER A 23 17.59 -11.76 2.23
N PHE A 24 16.68 -12.73 2.04
CA PHE A 24 15.28 -12.45 1.72
C PHE A 24 14.56 -11.77 2.88
N TYR A 25 14.80 -12.23 4.11
CA TYR A 25 14.27 -11.61 5.31
C TYR A 25 14.73 -10.16 5.45
N PHE A 26 16.03 -9.89 5.32
CA PHE A 26 16.59 -8.54 5.34
C PHE A 26 15.92 -7.66 4.28
N CYS A 27 15.95 -8.08 3.00
CA CYS A 27 15.34 -7.32 1.91
C CYS A 27 13.84 -7.08 2.13
N PHE A 28 13.09 -8.06 2.62
CA PHE A 28 11.67 -7.93 2.89
C PHE A 28 11.40 -6.92 4.00
N VAL A 29 12.02 -7.11 5.18
CA VAL A 29 11.86 -6.24 6.36
C VAL A 29 12.24 -4.79 6.05
N THR A 30 13.24 -4.56 5.21
CA THR A 30 13.64 -3.22 4.80
C THR A 30 12.65 -2.60 3.82
N VAL A 31 12.21 -3.32 2.78
CA VAL A 31 11.27 -2.81 1.77
C VAL A 31 9.88 -2.58 2.33
N THR A 32 9.45 -3.39 3.31
CA THR A 32 8.20 -3.17 4.06
C THR A 32 8.34 -2.12 5.15
N THR A 33 9.52 -1.51 5.31
CA THR A 33 9.81 -0.47 6.33
C THR A 33 9.61 -0.93 7.78
N ILE A 34 9.62 -2.24 8.04
CA ILE A 34 9.57 -2.78 9.39
C ILE A 34 10.88 -2.47 10.13
N GLY A 35 12.02 -2.72 9.47
CA GLY A 35 13.32 -2.23 9.89
C GLY A 35 13.81 -2.71 11.27
N PHE A 36 13.70 -4.01 11.59
CA PHE A 36 14.15 -4.54 12.89
C PHE A 36 15.64 -4.28 13.20
N GLY A 37 16.50 -4.25 12.18
CA GLY A 37 17.93 -3.95 12.34
C GLY A 37 18.73 -5.05 13.03
N ASP A 38 18.18 -6.25 13.11
CA ASP A 38 18.81 -7.47 13.63
C ASP A 38 19.86 -8.05 12.67
N ILE A 39 19.59 -7.97 11.36
CA ILE A 39 20.52 -8.33 10.30
C ILE A 39 20.85 -7.07 9.51
N VAL A 40 22.14 -6.74 9.41
CA VAL A 40 22.64 -5.56 8.70
C VAL A 40 23.92 -5.89 7.94
N PRO A 41 24.11 -5.33 6.74
CA PRO A 41 25.30 -5.60 5.93
C PRO A 41 26.56 -5.17 6.70
N GLN A 42 27.55 -6.06 6.77
CA GLN A 42 28.81 -5.80 7.47
C GLN A 42 29.90 -5.31 6.52
N ASN A 43 29.75 -5.56 5.21
CA ASN A 43 30.74 -5.16 4.22
C ASN A 43 30.54 -3.69 3.81
N ALA A 44 31.46 -2.84 4.26
CA ALA A 44 31.42 -1.39 3.99
C ALA A 44 31.46 -1.06 2.48
N ASP A 45 32.11 -1.90 1.67
CA ASP A 45 32.23 -1.69 0.23
C ASP A 45 30.89 -1.81 -0.51
N PHE A 46 29.98 -2.66 -0.01
CA PHE A 46 28.66 -2.90 -0.61
C PHE A 46 27.54 -2.06 0.02
N LEU A 47 27.80 -1.39 1.14
CA LEU A 47 26.87 -0.49 1.82
C LEU A 47 26.19 0.53 0.86
N PRO A 48 26.90 1.27 -0.02
CA PRO A 48 26.26 2.21 -0.94
C PRO A 48 25.35 1.51 -1.95
N ALA A 49 25.69 0.29 -2.39
CA ALA A 49 24.85 -0.49 -3.28
C ALA A 49 23.57 -0.97 -2.56
N THR A 50 23.69 -1.40 -1.31
CA THR A 50 22.56 -1.75 -0.45
C THR A 50 21.62 -0.56 -0.24
N LEU A 51 22.17 0.63 0.01
CA LEU A 51 21.37 1.85 0.14
C LEU A 51 20.62 2.20 -1.14
N MET A 52 21.28 2.12 -2.31
CA MET A 52 20.60 2.34 -3.60
C MET A 52 19.46 1.34 -3.82
N TYR A 53 19.67 0.07 -3.48
CA TYR A 53 18.61 -0.94 -3.53
C TYR A 53 17.44 -0.60 -2.59
N ILE A 54 17.70 -0.11 -1.39
CA ILE A 54 16.64 0.27 -0.46
C ILE A 54 15.81 1.44 -1.01
N LEU A 55 16.47 2.46 -1.59
CA LEU A 55 15.80 3.62 -2.18
C LEU A 55 14.87 3.23 -3.34
N ILE A 56 15.34 2.37 -4.25
CA ILE A 56 14.51 1.87 -5.35
C ILE A 56 13.35 1.04 -4.79
N GLY A 57 13.62 0.20 -3.77
CA GLY A 57 12.59 -0.59 -3.11
C GLY A 57 11.46 0.26 -2.53
N LEU A 58 11.81 1.37 -1.86
CA LEU A 58 10.84 2.32 -1.31
C LEU A 58 9.98 2.97 -2.40
N ILE A 59 10.57 3.36 -3.53
CA ILE A 59 9.80 3.93 -4.66
C ILE A 59 8.76 2.93 -5.15
N ILE A 60 9.15 1.68 -5.35
CA ILE A 60 8.23 0.65 -5.82
C ILE A 60 7.17 0.37 -4.75
N THR A 61 7.52 0.35 -3.45
CA THR A 61 6.56 0.14 -2.36
C THR A 61 5.51 1.25 -2.33
N THR A 62 5.92 2.51 -2.45
CA THR A 62 4.99 3.65 -2.53
C THR A 62 4.04 3.49 -3.70
N MET A 63 4.54 3.16 -4.90
CA MET A 63 3.69 2.93 -6.08
C MET A 63 2.69 1.77 -5.88
N CYS A 64 3.12 0.70 -5.19
CA CYS A 64 2.22 -0.41 -4.84
C CYS A 64 1.14 0.02 -3.85
N ILE A 65 1.49 0.82 -2.84
CA ILE A 65 0.53 1.36 -1.86
C ILE A 65 -0.46 2.30 -2.56
N ASP A 66 0.01 3.16 -3.47
CA ASP A 66 -0.84 4.10 -4.21
C ASP A 66 -1.86 3.37 -5.10
N LEU A 67 -1.44 2.31 -5.79
CA LEU A 67 -2.34 1.49 -6.61
C LEU A 67 -3.46 0.88 -5.77
N VAL A 68 -3.08 0.22 -4.67
CA VAL A 68 -4.04 -0.40 -3.75
C VAL A 68 -4.94 0.68 -3.13
N GLY A 69 -4.38 1.80 -2.68
CA GLY A 69 -5.13 2.92 -2.14
C GLY A 69 -6.17 3.47 -3.12
N SER A 70 -5.82 3.61 -4.39
CA SER A 70 -6.73 4.09 -5.45
C SER A 70 -7.92 3.15 -5.66
N GLU A 71 -7.68 1.84 -5.67
CA GLU A 71 -8.73 0.82 -5.78
C GLU A 71 -9.65 0.83 -4.56
N TYR A 72 -9.09 0.86 -3.36
CA TYR A 72 -9.85 0.96 -2.10
C TYR A 72 -10.73 2.20 -2.05
N ILE A 73 -10.23 3.37 -2.47
CA ILE A 73 -11.02 4.61 -2.50
C ILE A 73 -12.20 4.48 -3.47
N ARG A 74 -12.00 3.84 -4.63
CA ARG A 74 -13.09 3.61 -5.60
C ARG A 74 -14.17 2.70 -5.05
N ASP A 75 -13.78 1.64 -4.35
CA ASP A 75 -14.73 0.75 -3.69
C ASP A 75 -15.53 1.49 -2.62
N ILE A 76 -14.85 2.24 -1.75
CA ILE A 76 -15.52 3.05 -0.71
C ILE A 76 -16.47 4.08 -1.33
N HIS A 77 -16.06 4.76 -2.41
CA HIS A 77 -16.92 5.71 -3.10
C HIS A 77 -18.13 5.02 -3.77
N PHE A 78 -17.94 3.83 -4.34
CA PHE A 78 -19.02 3.02 -4.91
C PHE A 78 -20.03 2.58 -3.83
N TYR A 79 -19.54 2.01 -2.73
CA TYR A 79 -20.36 1.64 -1.57
C TYR A 79 -21.04 2.86 -0.94
N GLY A 80 -20.35 4.00 -0.85
CA GLY A 80 -20.90 5.26 -0.36
C GLY A 80 -22.08 5.76 -1.18
N ARG A 81 -22.02 5.63 -2.53
CA ARG A 81 -23.17 5.94 -3.40
C ARG A 81 -24.33 4.96 -3.25
N SER A 82 -24.05 3.70 -2.92
CA SER A 82 -25.09 2.71 -2.63
C SER A 82 -25.80 3.00 -1.30
N LEU A 83 -25.06 3.44 -0.28
CA LEU A 83 -25.62 3.86 1.01
C LEU A 83 -26.39 5.18 0.92
N GLY A 84 -25.94 6.15 0.11
CA GLY A 84 -26.60 7.45 -0.03
C GLY A 84 -28.05 7.40 -0.56
N ARG A 85 -28.44 6.32 -1.26
CA ARG A 85 -29.82 6.11 -1.72
C ARG A 85 -30.72 5.38 -0.71
N GLY A 86 -30.16 4.58 0.20
CA GLY A 86 -30.91 3.89 1.25
C GLY A 86 -30.94 4.64 2.60
N PHE A 87 -29.91 5.45 2.87
CA PHE A 87 -29.66 6.10 4.17
C PHE A 87 -30.08 7.57 4.23
N MET A 88 -30.68 8.14 3.17
CA MET A 88 -31.35 9.45 3.28
C MET A 88 -32.71 9.31 3.98
N THR A 89 -32.65 8.82 5.22
CA THR A 89 -33.72 8.82 6.21
C THR A 89 -33.44 9.97 7.16
N ILE A 90 -33.75 11.21 6.75
CA ILE A 90 -33.76 12.34 7.69
C ILE A 90 -35.05 12.21 8.50
N GLY A 91 -34.93 11.73 9.73
CA GLY A 91 -36.03 11.67 10.71
C GLY A 91 -36.80 10.34 10.78
N GLY A 92 -36.21 9.20 10.39
CA GLY A 92 -36.85 7.88 10.57
C GLY A 92 -37.82 7.44 9.46
N LYS A 93 -37.97 8.23 8.39
CA LYS A 93 -38.69 7.85 7.18
C LYS A 93 -37.77 7.87 5.96
N VAL A 94 -37.81 6.80 5.17
CA VAL A 94 -37.08 6.66 3.91
C VAL A 94 -37.78 7.53 2.86
N ILE A 95 -37.18 8.64 2.45
CA ILE A 95 -37.81 9.58 1.50
C ILE A 95 -37.26 9.30 0.11
N HIS A 96 -38.15 8.90 -0.80
CA HIS A 96 -37.83 8.75 -2.22
C HIS A 96 -37.61 10.14 -2.85
N LEU A 97 -36.48 10.30 -3.55
CA LEU A 97 -36.00 11.54 -4.16
C LEU A 97 -37.00 12.30 -5.07
N GLY A 98 -38.11 11.66 -5.47
CA GLY A 98 -39.14 12.28 -6.31
C GLY A 98 -40.04 13.30 -5.57
N GLU A 99 -40.21 13.19 -4.26
CA GLU A 99 -41.05 14.15 -3.50
C GLU A 99 -40.31 15.47 -3.21
N VAL A 100 -38.98 15.44 -3.08
CA VAL A 100 -38.17 16.63 -2.74
C VAL A 100 -38.09 17.61 -3.92
N SER A 101 -38.02 17.11 -5.16
CA SER A 101 -38.07 17.98 -6.35
C SER A 101 -39.43 18.65 -6.54
N SER A 102 -40.53 18.01 -6.10
CA SER A 102 -41.87 18.60 -6.17
C SER A 102 -42.08 19.68 -5.12
N PHE A 103 -41.45 19.56 -3.95
CA PHE A 103 -41.54 20.57 -2.88
C PHE A 103 -40.74 21.84 -3.20
N TYR A 104 -39.61 21.71 -3.90
CA TYR A 104 -38.77 22.86 -4.29
C TYR A 104 -39.34 23.67 -5.46
N SER A 105 -40.29 23.11 -6.23
CA SER A 105 -40.97 23.82 -7.32
C SER A 105 -42.26 24.54 -6.88
N SER A 106 -42.66 24.41 -5.61
CA SER A 106 -43.85 25.09 -5.04
C SER A 106 -43.50 26.23 -4.08
N PHE A 107 -42.23 26.66 -4.04
CA PHE A 107 -41.78 27.88 -3.37
C PHE A 107 -41.16 28.86 -4.39
#